data_AF-A0A960PWH9-F1
#
_entry.id   AF-A0A960PWH9-F1
#
_cell.length_a   1.000
_cell.length_b   1.000
_cell.length_c   1.000
_cell.angle_alpha   90.00
_cell.angle_beta   90.00
_cell.angle_gamma   90.00
#
_symmetry.space_group_name_H-M   'P 1'
#
loop_
_entity.id
_entity.type
_entity.pdbx_description
1 polymer ?
#
loop_
_entity_poly.entity_id
_entity_poly.type
_entity_poly.pdbx_seq_one_letter_code
_entity_poly.pdbx_strand_id
1 'polypeptide(L)'
;MTDPTVTAGVPNAADQLVAGVEELHVPEPSADAEALLLKLGLALPLIGVVLILVAYWNASGSKYVADQVPMLISGGILGVGLAIIGVGLFIRFSLARLLRFWLARLVVEQQAQTDRVVEALGRIERSLDK
;
A
#
# COMPACT_ATOMS: atom_id res chain seq x y z
N MET A 1 25.95 36.05 -22.21
CA MET A 1 24.59 36.27 -21.66
C MET A 1 23.65 35.63 -22.69
N THR A 2 23.42 34.33 -22.56
CA THR A 2 22.59 33.56 -23.48
C THR A 2 21.19 33.51 -22.90
N ASP A 3 20.27 34.27 -23.49
CA ASP A 3 18.84 34.11 -23.26
C ASP A 3 18.39 32.76 -23.82
N PRO A 4 17.80 31.86 -23.03
CA PRO A 4 17.04 30.76 -23.59
C PRO A 4 15.73 31.35 -24.11
N THR A 5 15.57 31.33 -25.43
CA THR A 5 14.29 31.58 -26.10
C THR A 5 13.22 30.68 -25.50
N VAL A 6 12.35 31.25 -24.68
CA VAL A 6 11.11 30.63 -24.20
C VAL A 6 10.21 30.48 -25.43
N THR A 7 10.15 29.29 -26.00
CA THR A 7 9.19 28.91 -27.04
C THR A 7 7.79 28.94 -26.45
N ALA A 8 7.07 30.03 -26.72
CA ALA A 8 5.64 30.16 -26.47
C ALA A 8 4.86 29.13 -27.28
N GLY A 9 3.97 28.37 -26.63
CA GLY A 9 2.85 27.70 -27.32
C GLY A 9 2.49 26.27 -26.91
N VAL A 10 3.35 25.53 -26.20
CA VAL A 10 3.01 24.19 -25.71
C VAL A 10 3.30 24.14 -24.21
N PRO A 11 2.28 23.94 -23.35
CA PRO A 11 2.51 23.79 -21.92
C PRO A 11 3.50 22.65 -21.70
N ASN A 12 4.55 22.87 -20.91
CA ASN A 12 5.53 21.85 -20.58
C ASN A 12 4.79 20.61 -20.04
N ALA A 13 5.21 19.40 -20.40
CA ALA A 13 4.58 18.16 -19.93
C ALA A 13 4.52 18.11 -18.39
N ALA A 14 5.50 18.73 -17.71
CA ALA A 14 5.50 18.90 -16.27
C ALA A 14 4.34 19.78 -15.78
N ASP A 15 4.03 20.89 -16.46
CA ASP A 15 2.95 21.81 -16.07
C ASP A 15 1.58 21.17 -16.25
N GLN A 16 1.39 20.39 -17.32
CA GLN A 16 0.15 19.64 -17.56
C GLN A 16 -0.04 18.55 -16.50
N LEU A 17 1.05 17.89 -16.09
CA LEU A 17 1.00 16.89 -15.03
C LEU A 17 0.68 17.52 -13.67
N VAL A 18 1.28 18.67 -13.35
CA VAL A 18 1.00 19.43 -12.12
C VAL A 18 -0.47 19.86 -12.09
N ALA A 19 -0.99 20.42 -13.19
CA ALA A 19 -2.39 20.83 -13.29
C ALA A 19 -3.35 19.63 -13.14
N GLY A 20 -3.04 18.48 -13.76
CA GLY A 20 -3.85 17.28 -13.62
C GLY A 20 -3.80 16.67 -12.20
N VAL A 21 -2.65 16.75 -11.51
CA VAL A 21 -2.52 16.32 -10.10
C VAL A 21 -3.31 17.25 -9.18
N GLU A 22 -3.25 18.56 -9.43
CA GLU A 22 -4.00 19.57 -8.67
C GLU A 22 -5.52 19.36 -8.85
N GLU A 23 -5.97 19.03 -10.05
CA GLU A 23 -7.37 18.72 -10.34
C GLU A 23 -7.86 17.47 -9.58
N LEU A 24 -7.01 16.45 -9.45
CA LEU A 24 -7.37 15.18 -8.82
C LEU A 24 -7.62 15.26 -7.30
N HIS A 25 -7.24 16.37 -6.63
CA HIS A 25 -7.46 16.63 -5.19
C HIS A 25 -7.23 15.42 -4.27
N VAL A 26 -6.22 14.59 -4.58
CA VAL A 26 -5.97 13.36 -3.83
C VAL A 26 -5.36 13.73 -2.48
N PRO A 27 -5.97 13.33 -1.35
CA PRO A 27 -5.36 13.55 -0.04
C PRO A 27 -3.98 12.93 0.03
N GLU A 28 -2.98 13.67 0.50
CA GLU A 28 -1.63 13.15 0.62
C GLU A 28 -1.63 11.93 1.57
N PRO A 29 -1.26 10.73 1.07
CA PRO A 29 -1.13 9.59 1.95
C PRO A 29 0.02 9.85 2.92
N SER A 30 -0.26 9.83 4.22
CA SER A 30 0.78 9.91 5.25
C SER A 30 1.64 8.64 5.23
N ALA A 31 2.67 8.67 4.38
CA ALA A 31 3.58 7.55 4.14
C ALA A 31 4.17 7.01 5.47
N ASP A 32 4.42 7.91 6.43
CA ASP A 32 4.95 7.56 7.75
C ASP A 32 3.95 6.75 8.59
N ALA A 33 2.67 7.13 8.59
CA ALA A 33 1.64 6.41 9.35
C ALA A 33 1.39 5.01 8.75
N GLU A 34 1.37 4.89 7.41
CA GLU A 34 1.23 3.62 6.73
C GLU A 34 2.41 2.67 7.01
N ALA A 35 3.63 3.20 6.97
CA ALA A 35 4.83 2.43 7.31
C ALA A 35 4.82 1.97 8.77
N LEU A 36 4.38 2.83 9.69
CA LEU A 36 4.23 2.48 11.11
C LEU A 36 3.20 1.36 11.31
N LEU A 37 2.02 1.48 10.68
CA LEU A 37 0.95 0.50 10.81
C LEU A 37 1.32 -0.85 10.19
N LEU A 38 2.09 -0.85 9.09
CA LEU A 38 2.64 -2.08 8.53
C LEU A 38 3.64 -2.76 9.48
N LYS A 39 4.54 -1.98 10.11
CA LYS A 39 5.47 -2.49 11.12
C LYS A 39 4.74 -3.06 12.33
N LEU A 40 3.69 -2.38 12.80
CA LEU A 40 2.82 -2.87 13.87
C LEU A 40 2.10 -4.16 13.46
N GLY A 41 1.65 -4.26 12.21
CA GLY A 41 1.06 -5.47 11.66
C GLY A 41 1.98 -6.69 11.71
N LEU A 42 3.30 -6.47 11.59
CA LEU A 42 4.30 -7.54 11.76
C LEU A 42 4.70 -7.76 13.22
N ALA A 43 4.79 -6.70 14.02
CA ALA A 43 5.26 -6.78 15.41
C ALA A 43 4.22 -7.41 16.35
N LEU A 44 2.94 -7.04 16.22
CA LEU A 44 1.87 -7.50 17.11
C LEU A 44 1.70 -9.03 17.12
N PRO A 45 1.73 -9.75 15.98
CA PRO A 45 1.64 -11.21 15.99
C PRO A 45 2.84 -11.88 16.62
N LEU A 46 4.05 -11.35 16.43
CA LEU A 46 5.25 -11.88 17.07
C LEU A 46 5.17 -11.73 18.58
N ILE A 47 4.73 -10.55 19.06
CA ILE A 47 4.49 -10.32 20.49
C ILE A 47 3.40 -11.27 20.99
N GLY A 48 2.30 -11.44 20.25
CA GLY A 48 1.22 -12.36 20.61
C GLY A 48 1.69 -13.81 20.74
N VAL A 49 2.52 -14.30 19.82
CA VAL A 49 3.12 -15.64 19.88
C VAL A 49 4.01 -15.79 21.11
N VAL A 50 4.85 -14.79 21.41
CA VAL A 50 5.69 -14.79 22.62
C VAL A 50 4.82 -14.88 23.89
N LEU A 51 3.73 -14.11 23.97
CA LEU A 51 2.82 -14.17 25.12
C LEU A 51 2.15 -15.54 25.28
N ILE A 52 1.76 -16.18 24.17
CA ILE A 52 1.19 -17.54 24.18
C ILE A 52 2.21 -18.55 24.74
N LEU A 53 3.47 -18.46 24.29
CA LEU A 53 4.54 -19.35 24.75
C LEU A 53 4.83 -19.15 26.25
N VAL A 54 4.87 -17.90 26.71
CA VAL A 54 5.06 -17.57 28.14
C VAL A 54 3.89 -18.08 28.97
N ALA A 55 2.64 -17.90 28.52
CA ALA A 55 1.48 -18.42 29.21
C ALA A 55 1.49 -19.96 29.30
N TYR A 56 1.84 -20.63 28.20
CA TYR A 56 1.96 -22.09 28.17
C TYR A 56 3.03 -22.60 29.14
N TRP A 57 4.21 -21.96 29.14
CA TRP A 57 5.30 -22.33 30.05
C TRP A 57 4.89 -22.23 31.52
N ASN A 58 4.18 -21.15 31.91
CA ASN A 58 3.70 -20.99 33.27
C ASN A 58 2.56 -21.97 33.60
N ALA A 59 1.59 -22.12 32.70
CA ALA A 59 0.43 -22.99 32.93
C ALA A 59 0.82 -24.47 33.04
N SER A 60 1.77 -24.92 32.22
CA SER A 60 2.27 -26.31 32.24
C SER A 60 2.97 -26.69 33.55
N GLY A 61 3.55 -25.71 34.26
CA GLY A 61 4.15 -25.92 35.57
C GLY A 61 3.15 -25.94 36.73
N SER A 62 1.91 -25.48 36.53
CA SER A 62 0.92 -25.39 37.59
C SER A 62 0.13 -26.70 37.78
N LYS A 63 -0.01 -27.12 39.05
CA LYS A 63 -0.81 -28.28 39.45
C LYS A 63 -2.31 -27.98 39.57
N TYR A 64 -2.68 -26.70 39.63
CA TYR A 64 -4.07 -26.29 39.88
C TYR A 64 -4.67 -25.62 38.66
N VAL A 65 -5.81 -26.15 38.20
CA VAL A 65 -6.55 -25.57 37.06
C VAL A 65 -6.98 -24.14 37.32
N ALA A 66 -7.25 -23.79 38.59
CA ALA A 66 -7.60 -22.43 38.99
C ALA A 66 -6.51 -21.40 38.62
N ASP A 67 -5.24 -21.78 38.63
CA ASP A 67 -4.12 -20.91 38.24
C ASP A 67 -3.91 -20.90 36.71
N GLN A 68 -4.26 -21.99 36.03
CA GLN A 68 -4.11 -22.13 34.58
C GLN A 68 -5.10 -21.23 33.82
N VAL A 69 -6.32 -21.03 34.33
CA VAL A 69 -7.36 -20.21 33.66
C VAL A 69 -6.91 -18.74 33.49
N PRO A 70 -6.45 -18.03 34.55
CA PRO A 70 -5.90 -16.69 34.39
C PRO A 70 -4.72 -16.61 33.41
N MET A 71 -3.84 -17.61 33.39
CA MET A 71 -2.70 -17.66 32.46
C MET A 71 -3.16 -17.82 31.01
N LEU A 72 -4.15 -18.69 30.76
CA LEU A 72 -4.76 -18.88 29.45
C LEU A 72 -5.43 -17.59 28.96
N ILE A 73 -6.18 -16.88 29.82
CA ILE A 73 -6.86 -15.64 29.42
C ILE A 73 -5.84 -14.53 29.13
N SER A 74 -4.89 -14.33 30.05
CA SER A 74 -3.97 -13.19 29.99
C SER A 74 -2.91 -13.30 28.91
N GLY A 75 -2.34 -14.48 28.64
CA GLY A 75 -1.34 -14.62 27.58
C GLY A 75 -1.83 -15.41 26.37
N GLY A 76 -2.70 -16.40 26.56
CA GLY A 76 -3.29 -17.17 25.46
C GLY A 76 -4.28 -16.35 24.63
N ILE A 77 -5.41 -15.97 25.22
CA ILE A 77 -6.48 -15.24 24.51
C ILE A 77 -6.00 -13.86 24.05
N LEU A 78 -5.31 -13.11 24.92
CA LEU A 78 -4.72 -11.83 24.53
C LEU A 78 -3.72 -12.00 23.38
N GLY A 79 -2.83 -12.98 23.46
CA GLY A 79 -1.83 -13.24 22.42
C GLY A 79 -2.47 -13.58 21.07
N VAL A 80 -3.54 -14.38 21.08
CA VAL A 80 -4.33 -14.67 19.87
C VAL A 80 -4.99 -13.39 19.33
N GLY A 81 -5.57 -12.56 20.20
CA GLY A 81 -6.16 -11.28 19.81
C GLY A 81 -5.14 -10.35 19.13
N LEU A 82 -3.94 -10.21 19.70
CA LEU A 82 -2.85 -9.43 19.11
C LEU A 82 -2.39 -10.00 17.76
N ALA A 83 -2.34 -11.33 17.63
CA ALA A 83 -2.01 -11.97 16.36
C ALA A 83 -3.06 -11.69 15.28
N ILE A 84 -4.35 -11.80 15.59
CA ILE A 84 -5.43 -11.51 14.64
C ILE A 84 -5.40 -10.05 14.20
N ILE A 85 -5.29 -9.11 15.16
CA ILE A 85 -5.22 -7.67 14.86
C ILE A 85 -4.00 -7.36 14.00
N GLY A 86 -2.83 -7.87 14.38
CA GLY A 86 -1.59 -7.65 13.65
C GLY A 86 -1.64 -8.19 12.22
N VAL A 87 -2.09 -9.43 12.04
CA VAL A 87 -2.28 -10.03 10.71
C VAL A 87 -3.27 -9.21 9.88
N GLY A 88 -4.39 -8.76 10.48
CA GLY A 88 -5.36 -7.90 9.82
C GLY A 88 -4.75 -6.59 9.32
N LEU A 89 -3.95 -5.91 10.16
CA LEU A 89 -3.22 -4.71 9.76
C LEU A 89 -2.22 -5.02 8.64
N PHE A 90 -1.41 -6.07 8.81
CA PHE A 90 -0.40 -6.45 7.83
C PHE A 90 -1.01 -6.71 6.45
N ILE A 91 -2.09 -7.49 6.38
CA ILE A 91 -2.83 -7.77 5.15
C ILE A 91 -3.37 -6.45 4.58
N ARG A 92 -4.10 -5.66 5.36
CA ARG A 92 -4.73 -4.42 4.91
C ARG A 92 -3.75 -3.43 4.27
N PHE A 93 -2.56 -3.27 4.86
CA PHE A 93 -1.56 -2.32 4.35
C PHE A 93 -0.70 -2.93 3.24
N SER A 94 -0.38 -4.23 3.31
CA SER A 94 0.35 -4.91 2.23
C SER A 94 -0.45 -4.94 0.93
N LEU A 95 -1.75 -5.26 1.00
CA LEU A 95 -2.62 -5.24 -0.19
C LEU A 95 -2.79 -3.83 -0.74
N ALA A 96 -2.98 -2.81 0.12
CA ALA A 96 -3.10 -1.44 -0.37
C ALA A 96 -1.86 -0.99 -1.15
N ARG A 97 -0.67 -1.32 -0.65
CA ARG A 97 0.59 -1.03 -1.33
C ARG A 97 0.70 -1.76 -2.68
N LEU A 98 0.34 -3.05 -2.71
CA LEU A 98 0.36 -3.85 -3.93
C LEU A 98 -0.62 -3.31 -4.97
N LEU A 99 -1.85 -2.99 -4.56
CA LEU A 99 -2.89 -2.47 -5.44
C LEU A 99 -2.54 -1.09 -5.99
N ARG A 100 -1.95 -0.20 -5.18
CA ARG A 100 -1.46 1.11 -5.67
C ARG A 100 -0.40 0.94 -6.75
N PHE A 101 0.56 0.06 -6.53
CA PHE A 101 1.58 -0.25 -7.53
C PHE A 101 0.95 -0.82 -8.80
N TRP A 102 0.04 -1.77 -8.66
CA TRP A 102 -0.65 -2.40 -9.78
C TRP A 102 -1.51 -1.43 -10.58
N LEU A 103 -2.26 -0.54 -9.91
CA LEU A 103 -3.07 0.48 -10.55
C LEU A 103 -2.21 1.50 -11.32
N ALA A 104 -1.13 1.98 -10.71
CA ALA A 104 -0.20 2.89 -11.40
C ALA A 104 0.38 2.24 -12.67
N ARG A 105 0.78 0.97 -12.56
CA ARG A 105 1.25 0.20 -13.70
C ARG A 105 0.17 0.04 -14.78
N LEU A 106 -1.05 -0.32 -14.39
CA LEU A 106 -2.16 -0.51 -15.32
C LEU A 106 -2.49 0.78 -16.09
N VAL A 107 -2.48 1.93 -15.41
CA VAL A 107 -2.71 3.24 -16.04
C VAL A 107 -1.62 3.55 -17.08
N VAL A 108 -0.35 3.30 -16.77
CA VAL A 108 0.76 3.50 -17.72
C VAL A 108 0.64 2.56 -18.93
N GLU A 109 0.31 1.28 -18.69
CA GLU A 109 0.12 0.31 -19.76
C GLU A 109 -1.07 0.69 -20.66
N GLN A 110 -2.16 1.24 -20.09
CA GLN A 110 -3.31 1.73 -20.85
C GLN A 110 -2.98 2.96 -21.70
N GLN A 111 -2.24 3.94 -21.18
CA GLN A 111 -1.80 5.11 -21.94
C GLN A 111 -0.99 4.69 -23.18
N ALA A 112 -0.03 3.78 -22.99
CA ALA A 112 0.79 3.27 -24.09
C ALA A 112 -0.04 2.52 -25.16
N GLN A 113 -1.14 1.86 -24.78
CA GLN A 113 -2.06 1.24 -25.74
C GLN A 113 -2.87 2.29 -26.51
N THR A 114 -3.41 3.30 -25.82
CA THR A 114 -4.15 4.39 -26.45
C THR A 114 -3.27 5.14 -27.46
N ASP A 115 -2.02 5.45 -27.10
CA ASP A 115 -1.08 6.14 -28.00
C ASP A 115 -0.85 5.36 -29.29
N ARG A 116 -0.66 4.03 -29.18
CA ARG A 116 -0.49 3.16 -30.36
C ARG A 116 -1.73 3.13 -31.25
N VAL A 117 -2.93 3.13 -30.65
CA VAL A 117 -4.20 3.16 -31.39
C VAL A 117 -4.36 4.50 -32.12
N VAL A 118 -4.10 5.62 -31.44
CA VAL A 118 -4.15 6.96 -32.03
C VAL A 118 -3.13 7.10 -33.17
N GLU A 119 -1.90 6.61 -32.98
CA GLU A 119 -0.88 6.64 -34.03
C GLU A 119 -1.29 5.81 -35.26
N ALA A 120 -1.85 4.63 -35.04
CA ALA A 120 -2.34 3.77 -36.12
C ALA A 120 -3.49 4.43 -36.90
N LEU A 121 -4.44 5.06 -36.21
CA LEU A 121 -5.52 5.81 -36.84
C LEU A 121 -4.99 6.99 -37.65
N GLY A 122 -4.10 7.80 -37.08
CA GLY A 122 -3.49 8.92 -37.79
C GLY A 122 -2.62 8.49 -38.98
N ARG A 123 -2.08 7.26 -38.98
CA ARG A 123 -1.39 6.68 -40.13
C ARG A 123 -2.35 6.30 -41.25
N ILE A 124 -3.53 5.76 -40.91
CA ILE A 124 -4.57 5.41 -41.88
C ILE A 124 -5.16 6.67 -42.52
N GLU A 125 -5.48 7.69 -41.73
CA GLU A 125 -5.98 8.98 -42.22
C GLU A 125 -5.03 9.57 -43.29
N ARG A 126 -3.73 9.64 -42.99
CA ARG A 126 -2.69 10.10 -43.94
C ARG A 126 -2.55 9.26 -45.21
N SER A 127 -3.03 8.01 -45.20
CA SER A 127 -3.01 7.15 -46.39
C SER A 127 -4.24 7.34 -47.27
N LEU A 128 -5.34 7.83 -46.71
CA LEU A 128 -6.59 8.12 -47.42
C LEU A 128 -6.58 9.50 -48.08
N ASP A 129 -5.85 10.46 -47.51
CA ASP A 129 -5.66 11.81 -48.07
C ASP A 129 -4.65 11.87 -49.25
N LYS A 130 -4.17 10.73 -49.73
CA LYS A 130 -3.27 10.60 -50.90
C LYS A 130 -4.00 9.98 -52.08
#